data_AF-A0A1Y1HRP0-F1
#
_entry.id   AF-A0A1Y1HRP0-F1
#
_cell.length_a   1.000
_cell.length_b   1.000
_cell.length_c   1.000
_cell.angle_alpha   90.00
_cell.angle_beta   90.00
_cell.angle_gamma   90.00
#
_symmetry.space_group_name_H-M   'P 1'
#
loop_
_entity.id
_entity.type
_entity.pdbx_description
1 polymer ?
#
loop_
_entity_poly.entity_id
_entity_poly.type
_entity_poly.pdbx_seq_one_letter_code
_entity_poly.pdbx_strand_id
1 'polypeptide(L)'
;MRQAGCKAEGTKRCARTKQKLQWSSRIKVEPSSQLGLESPQSRRARFVCKAMEGDLDETVERCASLLTSESDGIRAGWSLLIGLLQGGDENRLRFARVAQEIAACNGGAVLRRLLWLTLGRLYRIELDTEGRQHFLASSYTLSLGMLTSSKVVVKRCLREGLRPGGEENKFRPEEDDETGTKRGEKDNGGGPEEKRNGRGPEEKENARQIYAHLLRHVAHFCKIVRLSGGLWNSSTLKRLSTLVVAGSLECLANFARASKAFRDAIRDAAEEPNMFEQLTDLLRSECVAQMSSDIVRKIRLALAGLAVSLASSADSQFWAIDRGLLKLIATIYEASPVRELAKLSKRAASPAYRCNIALFRLLSVDTLAEKLRAHNVLEGFRPHKRTINSAEPESHPWAYFEGRLQGLEMPLRRELSAADWKLAEEQLSGRYLVPVVCSWRLCAAGREPVIGKGFSKCGRCQVARYCSKEHQKLHWETHKKHCKAPQAKKDVTKTE
;
A
#
# COMPACT_ATOMS: atom_id res chain seq x y z
N MET A 1 -52.35 5.62 65.67
CA MET A 1 -52.46 4.18 66.00
C MET A 1 -52.85 3.41 64.74
N ARG A 2 -52.27 2.21 64.60
CA ARG A 2 -52.44 1.18 63.55
C ARG A 2 -51.44 1.22 62.39
N GLN A 3 -50.60 0.17 62.47
CA GLN A 3 -49.63 -0.35 61.53
C GLN A 3 -50.31 -1.06 60.34
N ALA A 4 -49.66 -1.03 59.18
CA ALA A 4 -49.55 -2.11 58.19
C ALA A 4 -48.58 -1.59 57.09
N GLY A 5 -47.52 -2.24 56.62
CA GLY A 5 -47.14 -3.65 56.70
C GLY A 5 -47.20 -4.32 55.32
N CYS A 6 -46.32 -3.97 54.37
CA CYS A 6 -46.05 -4.72 53.13
C CYS A 6 -44.56 -4.55 52.77
N LYS A 7 -43.70 -5.51 53.11
CA LYS A 7 -43.30 -6.73 52.36
C LYS A 7 -42.49 -6.46 51.07
N ALA A 8 -41.19 -6.69 51.26
CA ALA A 8 -40.10 -6.97 50.34
C ALA A 8 -40.44 -7.44 48.92
N GLU A 9 -39.89 -6.73 47.92
CA GLU A 9 -39.59 -7.28 46.60
C GLU A 9 -38.09 -7.58 46.48
N GLY A 10 -37.80 -8.84 46.16
CA GLY A 10 -36.45 -9.36 46.02
C GLY A 10 -35.84 -8.98 44.67
N THR A 11 -34.73 -8.24 44.72
CA THR A 11 -33.79 -8.08 43.61
C THR A 11 -33.15 -9.40 43.22
N LYS A 12 -33.67 -10.06 42.18
CA LYS A 12 -32.97 -11.14 41.47
C LYS A 12 -31.84 -10.52 40.63
N ARG A 13 -30.60 -10.61 41.14
CA ARG A 13 -29.36 -10.39 40.38
C ARG A 13 -29.29 -11.38 39.22
N CYS A 14 -29.48 -10.89 37.99
CA CYS A 14 -29.14 -11.60 36.78
C CYS A 14 -27.60 -11.61 36.65
N ALA A 15 -26.97 -12.72 37.01
CA ALA A 15 -25.55 -12.94 36.78
C ALA A 15 -25.31 -13.08 35.27
N ARG A 16 -24.97 -11.96 34.60
CA ARG A 16 -24.44 -11.97 33.24
C ARG A 16 -23.02 -12.53 33.27
N THR A 17 -22.90 -13.80 32.90
CA THR A 17 -21.66 -14.48 32.58
C THR A 17 -20.90 -13.70 31.50
N LYS A 18 -19.86 -12.95 31.90
CA LYS A 18 -18.89 -12.37 30.97
C LYS A 18 -18.03 -13.51 30.39
N GLN A 19 -18.52 -14.15 29.34
CA GLN A 19 -17.69 -14.99 28.49
C GLN A 19 -16.74 -14.08 27.68
N LYS A 20 -15.55 -13.81 28.24
CA LYS A 20 -14.42 -13.32 27.47
C LYS A 20 -14.00 -14.45 26.52
N LEU A 21 -14.51 -14.44 25.29
CA LEU A 21 -13.96 -15.24 24.20
C LEU A 21 -12.59 -14.66 23.83
N GLN A 22 -11.56 -15.21 24.47
CA GLN A 22 -10.18 -15.00 24.12
C GLN A 22 -9.94 -15.65 22.75
N TRP A 23 -9.78 -14.84 21.70
CA TRP A 23 -9.25 -15.30 20.42
C TRP A 23 -7.78 -15.70 20.60
N SER A 24 -7.57 -16.90 21.15
CA SER A 24 -6.31 -17.64 21.04
C SER A 24 -6.36 -18.38 19.70
N SER A 25 -5.70 -17.81 18.69
CA SER A 25 -5.36 -18.51 17.46
C SER A 25 -4.35 -19.63 17.76
N ARG A 26 -4.86 -20.77 18.25
CA ARG A 26 -4.19 -22.07 18.25
C ARG A 26 -5.00 -23.02 17.37
N ILE A 27 -4.93 -22.80 16.06
CA ILE A 27 -5.19 -23.88 15.11
C ILE A 27 -3.94 -24.75 15.16
N LYS A 28 -3.97 -25.85 15.93
CA LYS A 28 -3.02 -26.94 15.73
C LYS A 28 -3.35 -27.55 14.37
N VAL A 29 -2.58 -27.17 13.36
CA VAL A 29 -2.57 -27.88 12.07
C VAL A 29 -1.76 -29.15 12.32
N GLU A 30 -2.41 -30.30 12.37
CA GLU A 30 -1.70 -31.57 12.32
C GLU A 30 -0.99 -31.69 10.95
N PRO A 31 0.30 -32.09 10.92
CA PRO A 31 1.02 -32.28 9.67
C PRO A 31 0.46 -33.53 8.98
N SER A 32 -0.33 -33.32 7.93
CA SER A 32 -0.73 -34.39 7.03
C SER A 32 0.51 -34.93 6.32
N SER A 33 0.93 -36.13 6.71
CA SER A 33 2.04 -36.87 6.11
C SER A 33 1.63 -37.41 4.75
N GLN A 34 1.59 -36.54 3.73
CA GLN A 34 1.56 -36.96 2.34
C GLN A 34 2.95 -36.74 1.73
N LEU A 35 3.64 -37.85 1.43
CA LEU A 35 4.84 -37.90 0.61
C LEU A 35 4.48 -37.44 -0.83
N GLY A 36 4.48 -36.13 -1.04
CA GLY A 36 4.13 -35.50 -2.31
C GLY A 36 5.38 -35.01 -3.05
N LEU A 37 5.49 -35.39 -4.33
CA LEU A 37 6.46 -34.84 -5.28
C LEU A 37 6.44 -33.31 -5.25
N GLU A 38 7.51 -32.72 -4.72
CA GLU A 38 7.65 -31.27 -4.66
C GLU A 38 7.76 -30.66 -6.06
N SER A 39 6.93 -29.64 -6.32
CA SER A 39 6.98 -28.90 -7.58
C SER A 39 8.36 -28.23 -7.77
N PRO A 40 8.84 -28.07 -9.01
CA PRO A 40 10.11 -27.39 -9.30
C PRO A 40 10.21 -25.98 -8.71
N GLN A 41 9.08 -25.28 -8.58
CA GLN A 41 9.01 -23.96 -7.93
C GLN A 41 9.27 -24.04 -6.41
N SER A 42 8.79 -25.10 -5.76
CA SER A 42 9.03 -25.35 -4.33
C SER A 42 10.51 -25.66 -4.04
N ARG A 43 11.15 -26.47 -4.90
CA ARG A 43 12.60 -26.75 -4.80
C ARG A 43 13.44 -25.49 -4.99
N ARG A 44 13.10 -24.65 -5.97
CA ARG A 44 13.79 -23.38 -6.22
C ARG A 44 13.61 -22.40 -5.05
N ALA A 45 12.42 -22.34 -4.45
CA ALA A 45 12.18 -21.54 -3.25
C ALA A 45 13.03 -22.03 -2.06
N ARG A 46 13.14 -23.35 -1.86
CA ARG A 46 13.94 -23.93 -0.77
C ARG A 46 15.44 -23.68 -0.93
N PHE A 47 15.96 -23.71 -2.17
CA PHE A 47 17.35 -23.36 -2.46
C PHE A 47 17.63 -21.86 -2.19
N VAL A 48 16.67 -20.99 -2.49
CA VAL A 48 16.74 -19.57 -2.11
C VAL A 48 16.71 -19.41 -0.58
N CYS A 49 15.88 -20.16 0.15
CA CYS A 49 15.80 -20.08 1.62
C CYS A 49 17.10 -20.47 2.34
N LYS A 50 17.86 -21.47 1.88
CA LYS A 50 19.17 -21.80 2.50
C LYS A 50 20.22 -20.71 2.28
N ALA A 51 20.16 -19.98 1.17
CA ALA A 51 21.00 -18.81 0.96
C ALA A 51 20.60 -17.60 1.82
N MET A 52 19.49 -17.69 2.57
CA MET A 52 18.99 -16.61 3.40
C MET A 52 19.46 -16.72 4.85
N GLU A 53 20.26 -17.69 5.29
CA GLU A 53 20.89 -17.61 6.63
C GLU A 53 22.00 -16.55 6.72
N GLY A 54 22.34 -15.90 5.58
CA GLY A 54 23.34 -14.85 5.50
C GLY A 54 22.99 -13.58 6.27
N ASP A 55 24.02 -12.77 6.48
CA ASP A 55 23.93 -11.48 7.16
C ASP A 55 22.91 -10.56 6.48
N LEU A 56 22.18 -9.77 7.29
CA LEU A 56 21.23 -8.78 6.79
C LEU A 56 21.92 -7.79 5.86
N ASP A 57 23.13 -7.34 6.23
CA ASP A 57 23.89 -6.35 5.46
C ASP A 57 24.29 -6.91 4.10
N GLU A 58 24.79 -8.16 4.04
CA GLU A 58 25.08 -8.86 2.79
C GLU A 58 23.82 -9.00 1.92
N THR A 59 22.68 -9.33 2.54
CA THR A 59 21.40 -9.43 1.82
C THR A 59 21.00 -8.08 1.22
N VAL A 60 21.19 -6.98 1.95
CA VAL A 60 20.87 -5.61 1.50
C VAL A 60 21.80 -5.21 0.36
N GLU A 61 23.12 -5.42 0.50
CA GLU A 61 24.11 -5.09 -0.53
C GLU A 61 23.87 -5.89 -1.81
N ARG A 62 23.62 -7.20 -1.68
CA ARG A 62 23.27 -8.07 -2.81
C ARG A 62 21.97 -7.61 -3.49
N CYS A 63 20.92 -7.33 -2.72
CA CYS A 63 19.68 -6.80 -3.29
C CYS A 63 19.92 -5.46 -4.00
N ALA A 64 20.62 -4.53 -3.37
CA ALA A 64 20.90 -3.21 -3.92
C ALA A 64 21.67 -3.32 -5.24
N SER A 65 22.77 -4.09 -5.26
CA SER A 65 23.59 -4.33 -6.44
C SER A 65 22.75 -4.89 -7.59
N LEU A 66 22.00 -5.97 -7.33
CA LEU A 66 21.12 -6.62 -8.30
C LEU A 66 20.01 -5.68 -8.83
N LEU A 67 19.40 -4.86 -7.97
CA LEU A 67 18.33 -3.94 -8.40
C LEU A 67 18.87 -2.72 -9.16
N THR A 68 20.16 -2.40 -9.02
CA THR A 68 20.82 -1.33 -9.77
C THR A 68 21.56 -1.79 -11.01
N SER A 69 21.76 -3.09 -11.18
CA SER A 69 22.48 -3.65 -12.32
C SER A 69 21.65 -3.63 -13.61
N GLU A 70 22.24 -4.18 -14.67
CA GLU A 70 21.55 -4.47 -15.92
C GLU A 70 20.56 -5.63 -15.81
N SER A 71 19.91 -5.94 -16.94
CA SER A 71 18.67 -6.71 -17.05
C SER A 71 18.55 -7.96 -16.17
N ASP A 72 19.58 -8.80 -16.15
CA ASP A 72 19.49 -10.10 -15.48
C ASP A 72 19.67 -9.99 -13.96
N GLY A 73 20.44 -9.01 -13.50
CA GLY A 73 20.56 -8.79 -12.06
C GLY A 73 19.25 -8.24 -11.47
N ILE A 74 18.49 -7.40 -12.18
CA ILE A 74 17.19 -6.93 -11.68
C ILE A 74 16.22 -8.08 -11.47
N ARG A 75 16.20 -9.03 -12.41
CA ARG A 75 15.39 -10.25 -12.29
C ARG A 75 15.78 -11.06 -11.07
N ALA A 76 17.08 -11.22 -10.84
CA ALA A 76 17.59 -11.92 -9.66
C ALA A 76 17.26 -11.14 -8.37
N GLY A 77 17.35 -9.81 -8.39
CA GLY A 77 16.99 -8.93 -7.27
C GLY A 77 15.51 -9.03 -6.92
N TRP A 78 14.63 -8.97 -7.92
CA TRP A 78 13.20 -9.21 -7.76
C TRP A 78 12.90 -10.59 -7.18
N SER A 79 13.56 -11.63 -7.70
CA SER A 79 13.39 -13.01 -7.22
C SER A 79 13.84 -13.16 -5.76
N LEU A 80 14.92 -12.48 -5.37
CA LEU A 80 15.42 -12.43 -4.00
C LEU A 80 14.44 -11.72 -3.07
N LEU A 81 13.88 -10.58 -3.49
CA LEU A 81 12.82 -9.88 -2.75
C LEU A 81 11.58 -10.75 -2.55
N ILE A 82 11.18 -11.52 -3.58
CA ILE A 82 10.08 -12.48 -3.46
C ILE A 82 10.39 -13.58 -2.45
N GLY A 83 11.60 -14.15 -2.48
CA GLY A 83 12.02 -15.16 -1.52
C GLY A 83 11.95 -14.65 -0.08
N LEU A 84 12.42 -13.42 0.16
CA LEU A 84 12.32 -12.73 1.46
C LEU A 84 10.89 -12.56 1.96
N LEU A 85 9.94 -12.38 1.06
CA LEU A 85 8.55 -12.13 1.41
C LEU A 85 7.74 -13.43 1.54
N GLN A 86 8.14 -14.47 0.82
CA GLN A 86 7.54 -15.79 0.88
C GLN A 86 8.02 -16.50 2.16
N GLY A 87 7.22 -16.35 3.22
CA GLY A 87 7.45 -17.04 4.49
C GLY A 87 6.47 -16.61 5.57
N GLY A 88 6.71 -17.10 6.79
CA GLY A 88 5.96 -16.70 7.98
C GLY A 88 6.22 -15.24 8.37
N ASP A 89 5.70 -14.84 9.52
CA ASP A 89 5.79 -13.45 9.98
C ASP A 89 7.24 -12.98 10.19
N GLU A 90 8.17 -13.87 10.55
CA GLU A 90 9.58 -13.56 10.69
C GLU A 90 10.22 -13.09 9.37
N ASN A 91 9.95 -13.81 8.26
CA ASN A 91 10.42 -13.43 6.92
C ASN A 91 9.86 -12.06 6.51
N ARG A 92 8.62 -11.75 6.88
CA ARG A 92 8.05 -10.41 6.61
C ARG A 92 8.74 -9.31 7.39
N LEU A 93 9.08 -9.54 8.66
CA LEU A 93 9.87 -8.58 9.45
C LEU A 93 11.27 -8.40 8.87
N ARG A 94 11.88 -9.48 8.39
CA ARG A 94 13.17 -9.42 7.69
C ARG A 94 13.07 -8.63 6.39
N PHE A 95 12.07 -8.92 5.55
CA PHE A 95 11.80 -8.16 4.33
C PHE A 95 11.62 -6.67 4.65
N ALA A 96 10.89 -6.33 5.72
CA ALA A 96 10.69 -4.96 6.14
C ALA A 96 12.03 -4.24 6.43
N ARG A 97 12.95 -4.88 7.15
CA ARG A 97 14.30 -4.34 7.40
C ARG A 97 15.07 -4.16 6.09
N VAL A 98 15.07 -5.19 5.22
CA VAL A 98 15.73 -5.12 3.91
C VAL A 98 15.18 -3.96 3.07
N ALA A 99 13.85 -3.80 3.00
CA ALA A 99 13.22 -2.72 2.25
C ALA A 99 13.57 -1.33 2.82
N GLN A 100 13.63 -1.18 4.15
CA GLN A 100 14.07 0.06 4.80
C GLN A 100 15.54 0.36 4.47
N GLU A 101 16.44 -0.61 4.57
CA GLU A 101 17.86 -0.38 4.30
C GLU A 101 18.15 -0.17 2.80
N ILE A 102 17.46 -0.87 1.89
CA ILE A 102 17.50 -0.58 0.44
C ILE A 102 17.08 0.87 0.16
N ALA A 103 16.06 1.38 0.86
CA ALA A 103 15.62 2.77 0.72
C ALA A 103 16.62 3.79 1.25
N ALA A 104 17.44 3.40 2.22
CA ALA A 104 18.52 4.23 2.73
C ALA A 104 19.78 4.14 1.84
N CYS A 105 20.01 2.99 1.21
CA CYS A 105 21.23 2.63 0.51
C CYS A 105 21.68 3.68 -0.51
N ASN A 106 22.94 4.09 -0.37
CA ASN A 106 23.56 5.13 -1.20
C ASN A 106 22.70 6.40 -1.31
N GLY A 107 22.10 6.81 -0.19
CA GLY A 107 21.24 7.97 -0.15
C GLY A 107 20.01 7.83 -1.05
N GLY A 108 19.44 6.63 -1.17
CA GLY A 108 18.23 6.35 -1.97
C GLY A 108 18.47 6.05 -3.46
N ALA A 109 19.72 5.85 -3.88
CA ALA A 109 20.06 5.63 -5.29
C ALA A 109 19.30 4.45 -5.93
N VAL A 110 19.08 3.37 -5.17
CA VAL A 110 18.32 2.20 -5.64
C VAL A 110 16.88 2.59 -5.96
N LEU A 111 16.22 3.37 -5.09
CA LEU A 111 14.85 3.81 -5.30
C LEU A 111 14.74 4.78 -6.47
N ARG A 112 15.66 5.75 -6.62
CA ARG A 112 15.68 6.63 -7.78
C ARG A 112 15.83 5.86 -9.08
N ARG A 113 16.74 4.87 -9.12
CA ARG A 113 16.92 4.00 -10.28
C ARG A 113 15.64 3.23 -10.60
N LEU A 114 15.02 2.59 -9.61
CA LEU A 114 13.77 1.85 -9.81
C LEU A 114 12.60 2.76 -10.22
N LEU A 115 12.46 3.94 -9.61
CA LEU A 115 11.46 4.94 -9.98
C LEU A 115 11.67 5.42 -11.40
N TRP A 116 12.91 5.74 -11.78
CA TRP A 116 13.24 6.17 -13.14
C TRP A 116 12.99 5.08 -14.19
N LEU A 117 13.43 3.85 -13.94
CA LEU A 117 13.22 2.73 -14.86
C LEU A 117 11.75 2.32 -14.94
N THR A 118 11.01 2.46 -13.84
CA THR A 118 9.58 2.20 -13.85
C THR A 118 8.85 3.35 -14.55
N LEU A 119 9.01 4.59 -14.11
CA LEU A 119 8.14 5.71 -14.48
C LEU A 119 8.74 6.62 -15.56
N GLY A 120 10.05 6.81 -15.60
CA GLY A 120 10.72 7.76 -16.49
C GLY A 120 10.82 7.34 -17.95
N ARG A 121 10.70 6.04 -18.26
CA ARG A 121 10.71 5.55 -19.64
C ARG A 121 9.29 5.19 -20.08
N LEU A 122 8.74 5.98 -21.00
CA LEU A 122 7.63 5.52 -21.84
C LEU A 122 8.14 4.34 -22.66
N TYR A 123 7.65 3.14 -22.35
CA TYR A 123 7.97 1.94 -23.09
C TYR A 123 7.51 2.11 -24.55
N ARG A 124 8.44 2.43 -25.45
CA ARG A 124 8.21 2.27 -26.88
C ARG A 124 8.29 0.78 -27.15
N ILE A 125 7.13 0.17 -27.37
CA ILE A 125 7.04 -1.22 -27.81
C ILE A 125 7.46 -1.22 -29.27
N GLU A 126 8.76 -1.36 -29.50
CA GLU A 126 9.27 -1.71 -30.82
C GLU A 126 9.10 -3.23 -30.97
N LEU A 127 8.32 -3.63 -31.96
CA LEU A 127 7.83 -5.00 -32.21
C LEU A 127 8.93 -6.06 -32.37
N ASP A 128 10.21 -5.67 -32.46
CA ASP A 128 11.32 -6.57 -32.78
C ASP A 128 12.17 -7.02 -31.56
N THR A 129 11.98 -6.42 -30.37
CA THR A 129 12.70 -6.81 -29.13
C THR A 129 11.77 -7.17 -27.95
N GLU A 130 10.51 -7.49 -28.26
CA GLU A 130 9.36 -7.44 -27.34
C GLU A 130 9.53 -8.24 -26.04
N GLY A 131 10.15 -9.42 -26.07
CA GLY A 131 10.20 -10.27 -24.88
C GLY A 131 11.02 -9.67 -23.72
N ARG A 132 12.21 -9.13 -24.03
CA ARG A 132 13.18 -8.74 -22.99
C ARG A 132 12.79 -7.43 -22.31
N GLN A 133 12.36 -6.43 -23.08
CA GLN A 133 11.98 -5.13 -22.53
C GLN A 133 10.74 -5.21 -21.64
N HIS A 134 9.70 -5.94 -22.08
CA HIS A 134 8.50 -6.15 -21.27
C HIS A 134 8.78 -6.92 -19.97
N PHE A 135 9.69 -7.89 -20.04
CA PHE A 135 10.10 -8.64 -18.87
C PHE A 135 10.79 -7.75 -17.83
N LEU A 136 11.63 -6.84 -18.30
CA LEU A 136 12.31 -5.87 -17.45
C LEU A 136 11.33 -4.87 -16.85
N ALA A 137 10.43 -4.31 -17.67
CA ALA A 137 9.35 -3.44 -17.21
C ALA A 137 8.56 -4.07 -16.07
N SER A 138 8.20 -5.35 -16.24
CA SER A 138 7.49 -6.13 -15.23
C SER A 138 8.31 -6.26 -13.96
N SER A 139 9.59 -6.59 -14.08
CA SER A 139 10.48 -6.79 -12.93
C SER A 139 10.69 -5.50 -12.13
N TYR A 140 10.88 -4.35 -12.80
CA TYR A 140 10.99 -3.04 -12.13
C TYR A 140 9.70 -2.70 -11.39
N THR A 141 8.58 -2.78 -12.08
CA THR A 141 7.29 -2.37 -11.54
C THR A 141 6.88 -3.25 -10.37
N LEU A 142 7.11 -4.57 -10.46
CA LEU A 142 6.84 -5.49 -9.36
C LEU A 142 7.79 -5.26 -8.17
N SER A 143 9.07 -5.00 -8.42
CA SER A 143 10.03 -4.68 -7.35
C SER A 143 9.65 -3.39 -6.64
N LEU A 144 9.27 -2.35 -7.39
CA LEU A 144 8.78 -1.09 -6.83
C LEU A 144 7.49 -1.30 -6.04
N GLY A 145 6.52 -2.06 -6.57
CA GLY A 145 5.27 -2.41 -5.86
C GLY A 145 5.53 -3.16 -4.55
N MET A 146 6.51 -4.05 -4.54
CA MET A 146 6.94 -4.76 -3.32
C MET A 146 7.60 -3.82 -2.31
N LEU A 147 8.56 -2.99 -2.72
CA LEU A 147 9.25 -2.10 -1.81
C LEU A 147 8.31 -1.02 -1.25
N THR A 148 7.43 -0.46 -2.09
CA THR A 148 6.46 0.58 -1.69
C THR A 148 5.38 0.08 -0.74
N SER A 149 5.24 -1.23 -0.55
CA SER A 149 4.42 -1.77 0.54
C SER A 149 4.90 -1.32 1.93
N SER A 150 6.17 -0.91 2.05
CA SER A 150 6.67 -0.18 3.22
C SER A 150 6.37 1.32 3.12
N LYS A 151 5.67 1.85 4.12
CA LYS A 151 5.39 3.31 4.23
C LYS A 151 6.67 4.15 4.32
N VAL A 152 7.77 3.59 4.81
CA VAL A 152 9.07 4.29 4.86
C VAL A 152 9.61 4.48 3.45
N VAL A 153 9.51 3.46 2.60
CA VAL A 153 9.93 3.52 1.19
C VAL A 153 9.13 4.57 0.44
N VAL A 154 7.79 4.58 0.58
CA VAL A 154 6.94 5.60 -0.06
C VAL A 154 7.36 7.02 0.31
N LYS A 155 7.55 7.30 1.61
CA LYS A 155 8.00 8.62 2.09
C LYS A 155 9.39 8.99 1.59
N ARG A 156 10.21 8.01 1.22
CA ARG A 156 11.51 8.25 0.60
C ARG A 156 11.34 8.58 -0.88
N CYS A 157 10.56 7.79 -1.61
CA CYS A 157 10.23 8.03 -3.03
C CYS A 157 9.66 9.45 -3.26
N LEU A 158 8.68 9.87 -2.45
CA LEU A 158 8.04 11.18 -2.59
C LEU A 158 8.99 12.36 -2.29
N ARG A 159 10.00 12.13 -1.45
CA ARG A 159 10.98 13.17 -1.12
C ARG A 159 12.05 13.32 -2.20
N GLU A 160 12.39 12.24 -2.88
CA GLU A 160 13.45 12.24 -3.89
C GLU A 160 12.94 12.52 -5.30
N GLY A 161 11.67 12.19 -5.57
CA GLY A 161 11.06 12.44 -6.88
C GLY A 161 11.63 11.59 -8.01
N LEU A 162 11.34 12.03 -9.24
CA LEU A 162 11.76 11.37 -10.49
C LEU A 162 12.99 12.04 -11.13
N ARG A 163 13.89 12.62 -10.34
CA ARG A 163 15.04 13.34 -10.91
C ARG A 163 15.93 12.40 -11.73
N PRO A 164 16.16 12.66 -13.03
CA PRO A 164 17.06 11.87 -13.85
C PRO A 164 18.46 11.96 -13.24
N GLY A 165 19.03 10.81 -12.89
CA GLY A 165 20.30 10.71 -12.15
C GLY A 165 21.56 11.08 -12.93
N GLY A 166 21.50 12.08 -13.82
CA GLY A 166 22.63 12.47 -14.68
C GLY A 166 22.72 13.95 -15.00
N GLU A 167 21.67 14.74 -14.72
CA GLU A 167 21.81 16.19 -14.66
C GLU A 167 22.20 16.56 -13.23
N GLU A 168 23.47 16.30 -12.89
CA GLU A 168 24.11 17.11 -11.86
C GLU A 168 23.89 18.56 -12.27
N ASN A 169 23.00 19.26 -11.56
CA ASN A 169 22.70 20.66 -11.75
C ASN A 169 24.00 21.43 -12.03
N LYS A 170 24.29 21.70 -13.31
CA LYS A 170 25.00 22.91 -13.70
C LYS A 170 24.01 24.02 -13.41
N PHE A 171 24.00 24.43 -12.14
CA PHE A 171 23.15 25.49 -11.65
C PHE A 171 23.46 26.71 -12.51
N ARG A 172 22.48 27.20 -13.26
CA ARG A 172 22.52 28.57 -13.78
C ARG A 172 22.62 29.45 -12.54
N PRO A 173 23.64 30.32 -12.39
CA PRO A 173 23.62 31.32 -11.34
C PRO A 173 22.32 32.11 -11.52
N GLU A 174 21.45 32.06 -10.51
CA GLU A 174 20.34 33.00 -10.43
C GLU A 174 20.98 34.37 -10.26
N GLU A 175 20.72 35.28 -11.18
CA GLU A 175 21.13 36.67 -11.06
C GLU A 175 20.39 37.26 -9.86
N ASP A 176 21.17 37.67 -8.85
CA ASP A 176 20.68 38.27 -7.63
C ASP A 176 19.98 39.61 -7.94
N ASP A 177 18.66 39.62 -7.91
CA ASP A 177 17.86 40.85 -7.97
C ASP A 177 17.75 41.44 -6.54
N GLU A 178 18.77 42.21 -6.17
CA GLU A 178 18.87 42.92 -4.89
C GLU A 178 17.78 44.00 -4.76
N THR A 179 16.68 43.68 -4.07
CA THR A 179 15.78 44.71 -3.51
C THR A 179 15.56 44.48 -2.02
N GLY A 180 16.43 45.09 -1.22
CA GLY A 180 16.38 45.08 0.24
C GLY A 180 15.12 45.76 0.79
N THR A 181 14.30 45.02 1.51
CA THR A 181 13.25 45.58 2.37
C THR A 181 13.40 45.03 3.80
N LYS A 182 13.85 45.89 4.72
CA LYS A 182 13.93 45.62 6.16
C LYS A 182 12.53 45.42 6.73
N ARG A 183 12.25 44.28 7.39
CA ARG A 183 11.03 44.08 8.19
C ARG A 183 11.37 43.60 9.59
N GLY A 184 10.80 44.33 10.56
CA GLY A 184 11.09 44.24 11.97
C GLY A 184 10.52 42.99 12.66
N GLU A 185 11.15 42.71 13.79
CA GLU A 185 10.79 41.71 14.78
C GLU A 185 9.37 41.94 15.31
N LYS A 186 8.50 40.93 15.19
CA LYS A 186 7.37 40.77 16.10
C LYS A 186 7.31 39.34 16.62
N ASP A 187 7.32 39.32 17.94
CA ASP A 187 7.26 38.19 18.83
C ASP A 187 5.82 37.64 18.97
N ASN A 188 5.73 36.43 19.54
CA ASN A 188 4.57 35.76 20.18
C ASN A 188 3.87 34.59 19.45
N GLY A 189 4.05 33.39 20.03
CA GLY A 189 2.90 32.65 20.57
C GLY A 189 2.29 31.47 19.78
N GLY A 190 2.89 31.01 18.69
CA GLY A 190 2.36 29.87 17.91
C GLY A 190 2.82 28.49 18.44
N GLY A 191 1.88 27.59 18.74
CA GLY A 191 2.14 26.24 19.26
C GLY A 191 3.02 25.35 18.37
N PRO A 192 3.61 24.25 18.90
CA PRO A 192 4.76 23.57 18.29
C PRO A 192 4.50 22.77 17.01
N GLU A 193 3.28 22.71 16.46
CA GLU A 193 2.95 21.76 15.39
C GLU A 193 3.07 22.29 13.96
N GLU A 194 3.16 23.61 13.72
CA GLU A 194 2.97 24.15 12.36
C GLU A 194 4.26 24.54 11.61
N LYS A 195 5.43 24.59 12.25
CA LYS A 195 6.70 25.03 11.62
C LYS A 195 7.42 23.94 10.78
N ARG A 196 6.77 22.84 10.39
CA ARG A 196 7.36 21.79 9.53
C ARG A 196 7.02 21.92 8.04
N ASN A 197 6.41 23.02 7.60
CA ASN A 197 5.89 23.18 6.24
C ASN A 197 6.94 23.38 5.12
N GLY A 198 8.23 23.44 5.43
CA GLY A 198 9.28 23.70 4.44
C GLY A 198 9.57 22.61 3.38
N ARG A 199 8.88 21.46 3.41
CA ARG A 199 9.02 20.39 2.38
C ARG A 199 7.74 20.06 1.61
N GLY A 200 6.66 20.80 1.88
CA GLY A 200 5.34 20.53 1.32
C GLY A 200 5.26 20.61 -0.22
N PRO A 201 5.78 21.68 -0.86
CA PRO A 201 5.60 21.87 -2.30
C PRO A 201 6.28 20.81 -3.16
N GLU A 202 7.55 20.48 -2.88
CA GLU A 202 8.32 19.49 -3.64
C GLU A 202 7.74 18.08 -3.49
N GLU A 203 7.34 17.68 -2.27
CA GLU A 203 6.72 16.38 -2.03
C GLU A 203 5.38 16.25 -2.79
N LYS A 204 4.59 17.32 -2.83
CA LYS A 204 3.32 17.36 -3.57
C LYS A 204 3.54 17.22 -5.07
N GLU A 205 4.53 17.92 -5.63
CA GLU A 205 4.85 17.84 -7.04
C GLU A 205 5.38 16.46 -7.44
N ASN A 206 6.30 15.91 -6.65
CA ASN A 206 6.77 14.53 -6.84
C ASN A 206 5.62 13.52 -6.79
N ALA A 207 4.66 13.73 -5.88
CA ALA A 207 3.48 12.88 -5.78
C ALA A 207 2.61 12.94 -7.04
N ARG A 208 2.40 14.13 -7.62
CA ARG A 208 1.67 14.32 -8.89
C ARG A 208 2.36 13.63 -10.05
N GLN A 209 3.67 13.79 -10.19
CA GLN A 209 4.43 13.13 -11.26
C GLN A 209 4.34 11.61 -11.14
N ILE A 210 4.61 11.05 -9.95
CA ILE A 210 4.53 9.61 -9.71
C ILE A 210 3.13 9.09 -10.03
N TYR A 211 2.08 9.79 -9.56
CA TYR A 211 0.70 9.44 -9.85
C TYR A 211 0.41 9.43 -11.36
N ALA A 212 0.74 10.51 -12.07
CA ALA A 212 0.47 10.66 -13.50
C ALA A 212 1.17 9.56 -14.32
N HIS A 213 2.42 9.21 -13.97
CA HIS A 213 3.14 8.13 -14.62
C HIS A 213 2.52 6.76 -14.37
N LEU A 214 2.13 6.45 -13.13
CA LEU A 214 1.46 5.18 -12.80
C LEU A 214 0.11 5.04 -13.53
N LEU A 215 -0.66 6.12 -13.64
CA LEU A 215 -1.91 6.13 -14.40
C LEU A 215 -1.69 5.99 -15.90
N ARG A 216 -0.69 6.69 -16.46
CA ARG A 216 -0.31 6.55 -17.87
C ARG A 216 0.08 5.12 -18.22
N HIS A 217 0.78 4.42 -17.32
CA HIS A 217 1.12 3.00 -17.49
C HIS A 217 -0.10 2.11 -17.58
N VAL A 218 -1.06 2.31 -16.67
CA VAL A 218 -2.32 1.58 -16.65
C VAL A 218 -3.10 1.85 -17.95
N ALA A 219 -3.29 3.12 -18.31
CA ALA A 219 -4.03 3.53 -19.49
C ALA A 219 -3.39 3.02 -20.80
N HIS A 220 -2.06 3.11 -20.92
CA HIS A 220 -1.32 2.62 -22.08
C HIS A 220 -1.56 1.11 -22.27
N PHE A 221 -1.50 0.34 -21.20
CA PHE A 221 -1.78 -1.09 -21.28
C PHE A 221 -3.23 -1.39 -21.61
N CYS A 222 -4.21 -0.67 -21.01
CA CYS A 222 -5.62 -0.82 -21.38
C CYS A 222 -5.82 -0.63 -22.89
N LYS A 223 -5.17 0.40 -23.46
CA LYS A 223 -5.23 0.67 -24.89
C LYS A 223 -4.62 -0.49 -25.70
N ILE A 224 -3.47 -1.02 -25.28
CA ILE A 224 -2.85 -2.17 -25.95
C ILE A 224 -3.78 -3.38 -25.93
N VAL A 225 -4.31 -3.78 -24.78
CA VAL A 225 -5.23 -4.92 -24.65
C VAL A 225 -6.45 -4.75 -25.57
N ARG A 226 -7.02 -3.55 -25.65
CA ARG A 226 -8.17 -3.28 -26.54
C ARG A 226 -7.83 -3.39 -28.02
N LEU A 227 -6.70 -2.82 -28.43
CA LEU A 227 -6.31 -2.78 -29.85
C LEU A 227 -5.80 -4.13 -30.35
N SER A 228 -5.29 -4.99 -29.46
CA SER A 228 -4.62 -6.23 -29.83
C SER A 228 -5.54 -7.45 -29.95
N GLY A 229 -6.84 -7.24 -30.23
CA GLY A 229 -7.91 -8.24 -30.36
C GLY A 229 -7.69 -9.42 -31.34
N GLY A 230 -6.47 -9.61 -31.85
CA GLY A 230 -5.98 -10.79 -32.54
C GLY A 230 -4.44 -10.84 -32.70
N LEU A 231 -3.72 -9.71 -32.60
CA LEU A 231 -2.27 -9.67 -32.89
C LEU A 231 -1.37 -10.26 -31.77
N TRP A 232 -1.84 -10.31 -30.52
CA TRP A 232 -1.01 -10.78 -29.40
C TRP A 232 -1.19 -12.29 -29.17
N ASN A 233 -0.69 -13.10 -30.10
CA ASN A 233 -0.68 -14.56 -29.92
C ASN A 233 0.38 -15.03 -28.91
N SER A 234 1.32 -14.16 -28.52
CA SER A 234 2.30 -14.45 -27.48
C SER A 234 1.68 -14.39 -26.07
N SER A 235 1.44 -15.56 -25.49
CA SER A 235 1.01 -15.71 -24.09
C SER A 235 1.99 -15.07 -23.09
N THR A 236 3.27 -15.01 -23.44
CA THR A 236 4.32 -14.38 -22.62
C THR A 236 4.15 -12.87 -22.54
N LEU A 237 3.94 -12.18 -23.66
CA LEU A 237 3.77 -10.72 -23.67
C LEU A 237 2.50 -10.32 -22.93
N LYS A 238 1.40 -11.03 -23.15
CA LYS A 238 0.15 -10.86 -22.37
C LYS A 238 0.41 -10.96 -20.87
N ARG A 239 1.15 -11.99 -20.44
CA ARG A 239 1.47 -12.20 -19.02
C ARG A 239 2.33 -11.07 -18.45
N LEU A 240 3.36 -10.64 -19.17
CA LEU A 240 4.30 -9.61 -18.70
C LEU A 240 3.62 -8.25 -18.61
N SER A 241 2.97 -7.81 -19.68
CA SER A 241 2.30 -6.51 -19.70
C SER A 241 1.21 -6.42 -18.63
N THR A 242 0.53 -7.53 -18.31
CA THR A 242 -0.43 -7.48 -17.19
C THR A 242 0.21 -7.51 -15.81
N LEU A 243 1.41 -8.07 -15.65
CA LEU A 243 2.18 -7.92 -14.41
C LEU A 243 2.61 -6.47 -14.19
N VAL A 244 2.93 -5.73 -15.26
CA VAL A 244 3.20 -4.27 -15.17
C VAL A 244 1.97 -3.53 -14.65
N VAL A 245 0.77 -3.82 -15.16
CA VAL A 245 -0.45 -3.16 -14.66
C VAL A 245 -0.76 -3.52 -13.23
N ALA A 246 -0.73 -4.81 -12.88
CA ALA A 246 -0.96 -5.22 -11.50
C ALA A 246 0.05 -4.58 -10.54
N GLY A 247 1.33 -4.50 -10.94
CA GLY A 247 2.37 -3.83 -10.16
C GLY A 247 2.15 -2.31 -10.05
N SER A 248 1.71 -1.66 -11.12
CA SER A 248 1.44 -0.21 -11.13
C SER A 248 0.25 0.14 -10.23
N LEU A 249 -0.81 -0.67 -10.27
CA LEU A 249 -1.97 -0.53 -9.38
C LEU A 249 -1.60 -0.80 -7.92
N GLU A 250 -0.73 -1.77 -7.67
CA GLU A 250 -0.21 -2.04 -6.33
C GLU A 250 0.61 -0.84 -5.81
N CYS A 251 1.46 -0.23 -6.65
CA CYS A 251 2.12 1.03 -6.32
C CYS A 251 1.11 2.11 -5.97
N LEU A 252 0.09 2.33 -6.81
CA LEU A 252 -0.96 3.34 -6.56
C LEU A 252 -1.62 3.16 -5.20
N ALA A 253 -2.03 1.93 -4.87
CA ALA A 253 -2.63 1.62 -3.57
C ALA A 253 -1.65 1.88 -2.41
N ASN A 254 -0.39 1.46 -2.55
CA ASN A 254 0.64 1.65 -1.53
C ASN A 254 0.96 3.13 -1.28
N PHE A 255 1.11 3.93 -2.33
CA PHE A 255 1.32 5.37 -2.21
C PHE A 255 0.11 6.07 -1.60
N ALA A 256 -1.10 5.73 -2.06
CA ALA A 256 -2.35 6.29 -1.54
C ALA A 256 -2.54 5.99 -0.05
N ARG A 257 -2.22 4.78 0.43
CA ARG A 257 -2.22 4.49 1.88
C ARG A 257 -1.19 5.33 2.64
N ALA A 258 0.04 5.37 2.14
CA ALA A 258 1.17 5.83 2.91
C ALA A 258 1.30 7.37 2.99
N SER A 259 0.69 8.11 2.06
CA SER A 259 0.89 9.56 1.93
C SER A 259 -0.39 10.35 1.64
N LYS A 260 -0.63 11.37 2.48
CA LYS A 260 -1.64 12.40 2.23
C LYS A 260 -1.33 13.20 0.96
N ALA A 261 -0.08 13.63 0.76
CA ALA A 261 0.33 14.40 -0.42
C ALA A 261 0.03 13.64 -1.73
N PHE A 262 0.12 12.31 -1.71
CA PHE A 262 -0.26 11.49 -2.85
C PHE A 262 -1.77 11.41 -3.07
N ARG A 263 -2.57 11.32 -2.00
CA ARG A 263 -4.03 11.42 -2.12
C ARG A 263 -4.50 12.80 -2.55
N ASP A 264 -3.83 13.86 -2.11
CA ASP A 264 -4.04 15.21 -2.61
C ASP A 264 -3.71 15.30 -4.11
N ALA A 265 -2.62 14.68 -4.57
CA ALA A 265 -2.30 14.61 -6.00
C ALA A 265 -3.35 13.84 -6.82
N ILE A 266 -3.86 12.72 -6.29
CA ILE A 266 -4.98 11.96 -6.86
C ILE A 266 -6.24 12.84 -6.94
N ARG A 267 -6.56 13.60 -5.88
CA ARG A 267 -7.71 14.52 -5.85
C ARG A 267 -7.58 15.63 -6.88
N ASP A 268 -6.44 16.32 -6.90
CA ASP A 268 -6.16 17.45 -7.79
C ASP A 268 -6.24 16.98 -9.27
N ALA A 269 -5.71 15.80 -9.59
CA ALA A 269 -5.77 15.26 -10.94
C ALA A 269 -7.14 14.66 -11.33
N ALA A 270 -8.01 14.37 -10.36
CA ALA A 270 -9.34 13.86 -10.63
C ALA A 270 -10.30 14.91 -11.23
N GLU A 271 -9.84 16.15 -11.41
CA GLU A 271 -10.52 17.20 -12.18
C GLU A 271 -10.56 16.88 -13.69
N GLU A 272 -9.62 16.05 -14.18
CA GLU A 272 -9.58 15.49 -15.53
C GLU A 272 -10.42 14.19 -15.66
N PRO A 273 -10.67 13.63 -16.87
CA PRO A 273 -11.54 12.45 -17.08
C PRO A 273 -11.41 11.39 -15.98
N ASN A 274 -12.57 11.08 -15.39
CA ASN A 274 -12.68 10.41 -14.10
C ASN A 274 -11.75 9.19 -14.00
N MET A 275 -10.69 9.33 -13.19
CA MET A 275 -9.71 8.28 -12.92
C MET A 275 -10.35 6.94 -12.56
N PHE A 276 -11.42 6.95 -11.76
CA PHE A 276 -12.11 5.72 -11.37
C PHE A 276 -12.75 5.03 -12.58
N GLU A 277 -13.21 5.77 -13.59
CA GLU A 277 -13.71 5.18 -14.82
C GLU A 277 -12.60 4.48 -15.60
N GLN A 278 -11.44 5.12 -15.74
CA GLN A 278 -10.27 4.50 -16.36
C GLN A 278 -9.81 3.22 -15.63
N LEU A 279 -9.98 3.17 -14.30
CA LEU A 279 -9.69 1.99 -13.51
C LEU A 279 -10.79 0.91 -13.62
N THR A 280 -12.07 1.30 -13.69
CA THR A 280 -13.19 0.35 -13.90
C THR A 280 -13.12 -0.29 -15.28
N ASP A 281 -12.57 0.43 -16.26
CA ASP A 281 -12.36 0.01 -17.62
C ASP A 281 -11.45 -1.23 -17.77
N LEU A 282 -10.58 -1.47 -16.79
CA LEU A 282 -9.77 -2.70 -16.69
C LEU A 282 -10.59 -3.94 -16.37
N LEU A 283 -11.76 -3.76 -15.74
CA LEU A 283 -12.61 -4.84 -15.24
C LEU A 283 -13.80 -5.12 -16.17
N ARG A 284 -13.92 -4.40 -17.29
CA ARG A 284 -14.92 -4.71 -18.32
C ARG A 284 -14.69 -6.10 -18.90
N SER A 285 -15.78 -6.74 -19.32
CA SER A 285 -15.79 -8.10 -19.89
C SER A 285 -14.76 -8.29 -21.00
N GLU A 286 -14.60 -7.29 -21.88
CA GLU A 286 -13.70 -7.38 -23.04
C GLU A 286 -12.23 -7.44 -22.59
N CYS A 287 -11.86 -6.65 -21.58
CA CYS A 287 -10.52 -6.65 -21.00
C CYS A 287 -10.26 -7.95 -20.21
N VAL A 288 -11.24 -8.36 -19.39
CA VAL A 288 -11.15 -9.54 -18.54
C VAL A 288 -11.03 -10.82 -19.35
N ALA A 289 -11.77 -10.95 -20.46
CA ALA A 289 -11.73 -12.13 -21.33
C ALA A 289 -10.35 -12.36 -21.97
N GLN A 290 -9.53 -11.31 -22.11
CA GLN A 290 -8.19 -11.39 -22.69
C GLN A 290 -7.09 -11.71 -21.68
N MET A 291 -7.42 -11.76 -20.38
CA MET A 291 -6.47 -11.95 -19.30
C MET A 291 -6.68 -13.30 -18.61
N SER A 292 -5.61 -13.84 -18.00
CA SER A 292 -5.76 -15.03 -17.17
C SER A 292 -6.51 -14.72 -15.86
N SER A 293 -7.20 -15.70 -15.30
CA SER A 293 -7.97 -15.53 -14.05
C SER A 293 -7.11 -15.07 -12.87
N ASP A 294 -5.87 -15.56 -12.74
CA ASP A 294 -4.95 -15.10 -11.68
C ASP A 294 -4.55 -13.63 -11.84
N ILE A 295 -4.38 -13.18 -13.08
CA ILE A 295 -4.06 -11.80 -13.41
C ILE A 295 -5.24 -10.88 -13.09
N VAL A 296 -6.45 -11.22 -13.56
CA VAL A 296 -7.67 -10.45 -13.27
C VAL A 296 -7.89 -10.33 -11.76
N ARG A 297 -7.66 -11.43 -11.03
CA ARG A 297 -7.71 -11.44 -9.57
C ARG A 297 -6.69 -10.47 -8.94
N LYS A 298 -5.47 -10.39 -9.46
CA LYS A 298 -4.44 -9.44 -8.97
C LYS A 298 -4.83 -7.99 -9.24
N ILE A 299 -5.37 -7.68 -10.42
CA ILE A 299 -5.89 -6.34 -10.74
C ILE A 299 -7.01 -5.96 -9.77
N ARG A 300 -8.03 -6.83 -9.62
CA ARG A 300 -9.11 -6.61 -8.65
C ARG A 300 -8.59 -6.41 -7.22
N LEU A 301 -7.59 -7.18 -6.81
CA LEU A 301 -7.01 -7.09 -5.47
C LEU A 301 -6.30 -5.74 -5.24
N ALA A 302 -5.54 -5.26 -6.23
CA ALA A 302 -4.86 -3.97 -6.16
C ALA A 302 -5.86 -2.80 -6.15
N LEU A 303 -6.90 -2.86 -7.00
CA LEU A 303 -7.98 -1.87 -7.01
C LEU A 303 -8.78 -1.86 -5.70
N ALA A 304 -9.07 -3.03 -5.14
CA ALA A 304 -9.70 -3.12 -3.83
C ALA A 304 -8.79 -2.60 -2.71
N GLY A 305 -7.47 -2.79 -2.81
CA GLY A 305 -6.49 -2.19 -1.90
C GLY A 305 -6.45 -0.66 -1.98
N LEU A 306 -6.55 -0.10 -3.19
CA LEU A 306 -6.71 1.34 -3.39
C LEU A 306 -8.02 1.84 -2.75
N ALA A 307 -9.13 1.14 -2.97
CA ALA A 307 -10.42 1.49 -2.37
C ALA A 307 -10.37 1.50 -0.83
N VAL A 308 -9.76 0.47 -0.21
CA VAL A 308 -9.54 0.43 1.24
C VAL A 308 -8.71 1.63 1.71
N SER A 309 -7.64 1.95 0.98
CA SER A 309 -6.74 3.06 1.34
C SER A 309 -7.45 4.41 1.35
N LEU A 310 -8.30 4.65 0.33
CA LEU A 310 -9.09 5.88 0.22
C LEU A 310 -10.25 5.93 1.23
N ALA A 311 -10.89 4.80 1.51
CA ALA A 311 -11.96 4.69 2.49
C ALA A 311 -11.46 4.81 3.94
N SER A 312 -10.20 4.47 4.20
CA SER A 312 -9.62 4.51 5.57
C SER A 312 -9.09 5.89 5.95
N SER A 313 -8.74 6.71 4.97
CA SER A 313 -8.13 8.03 5.17
C SER A 313 -9.16 9.16 5.17
N ALA A 314 -9.29 9.87 6.30
CA ALA A 314 -10.27 10.94 6.48
C ALA A 314 -10.19 12.04 5.40
N ASP A 315 -8.98 12.38 4.96
CA ASP A 315 -8.72 13.37 3.91
C ASP A 315 -9.14 12.93 2.50
N SER A 316 -9.52 11.67 2.30
CA SER A 316 -9.96 11.15 1.01
C SER A 316 -11.39 10.67 0.92
N GLN A 317 -12.03 10.31 2.03
CA GLN A 317 -13.34 9.68 2.03
C GLN A 317 -14.39 10.46 1.22
N PHE A 318 -14.58 11.76 1.53
CA PHE A 318 -15.62 12.58 0.90
C PHE A 318 -15.44 12.72 -0.61
N TRP A 319 -14.28 13.24 -1.05
CA TRP A 319 -14.07 13.48 -2.46
C TRP A 319 -13.96 12.17 -3.25
N ALA A 320 -13.45 11.08 -2.66
CA ALA A 320 -13.37 9.81 -3.37
C ALA A 320 -14.76 9.23 -3.67
N ILE A 321 -15.72 9.38 -2.74
CA ILE A 321 -17.13 9.05 -2.98
C ILE A 321 -17.66 9.83 -4.19
N ASP A 322 -17.50 11.16 -4.18
CA ASP A 322 -18.00 12.03 -5.24
C ASP A 322 -17.33 11.77 -6.60
N ARG A 323 -16.08 11.32 -6.60
CA ARG A 323 -15.34 10.97 -7.81
C ARG A 323 -15.61 9.55 -8.30
N GLY A 324 -16.44 8.75 -7.64
CA GLY A 324 -16.85 7.44 -8.17
C GLY A 324 -16.12 6.23 -7.56
N LEU A 325 -15.57 6.37 -6.35
CA LEU A 325 -15.08 5.22 -5.56
C LEU A 325 -16.13 4.10 -5.46
N LEU A 326 -17.41 4.46 -5.29
CA LEU A 326 -18.49 3.49 -5.13
C LEU A 326 -18.77 2.71 -6.42
N LYS A 327 -18.66 3.36 -7.58
CA LYS A 327 -18.72 2.72 -8.90
C LYS A 327 -17.58 1.71 -9.06
N LEU A 328 -16.35 2.08 -8.67
CA LEU A 328 -15.21 1.15 -8.66
C LEU A 328 -15.48 -0.07 -7.78
N ILE A 329 -15.99 0.11 -6.56
CA ILE A 329 -16.31 -1.00 -5.65
C ILE A 329 -17.39 -1.91 -6.25
N ALA A 330 -18.46 -1.36 -6.82
CA ALA A 330 -19.51 -2.13 -7.49
C ALA A 330 -18.94 -2.98 -8.65
N THR A 331 -18.12 -2.39 -9.51
CA THR A 331 -17.45 -3.11 -10.61
C THR A 331 -16.53 -4.23 -10.10
N ILE A 332 -15.84 -4.04 -8.96
CA ILE A 332 -15.04 -5.11 -8.35
C ILE A 332 -15.94 -6.27 -7.89
N TYR A 333 -17.11 -6.00 -7.32
CA TYR A 333 -18.05 -7.07 -6.94
C TYR A 333 -18.59 -7.82 -8.15
N GLU A 334 -18.98 -7.11 -9.20
CA GLU A 334 -19.44 -7.70 -10.46
C GLU A 334 -18.38 -8.63 -11.07
N ALA A 335 -17.13 -8.17 -11.12
CA ALA A 335 -16.01 -8.95 -11.64
C ALA A 335 -15.49 -10.04 -10.66
N SER A 336 -16.09 -10.19 -9.47
CA SER A 336 -15.65 -11.14 -8.44
C SER A 336 -16.50 -12.41 -8.41
N PRO A 337 -15.99 -13.55 -8.90
CA PRO A 337 -16.78 -14.77 -8.95
C PRO A 337 -16.95 -15.37 -7.56
N VAL A 338 -18.19 -15.72 -7.20
CA VAL A 338 -18.56 -16.25 -5.87
C VAL A 338 -17.74 -17.49 -5.46
N ARG A 339 -17.31 -18.32 -6.43
CA ARG A 339 -16.46 -19.50 -6.19
C ARG A 339 -15.12 -19.17 -5.52
N GLU A 340 -14.57 -17.96 -5.71
CA GLU A 340 -13.35 -17.52 -5.04
C GLU A 340 -13.55 -17.38 -3.52
N LEU A 341 -14.80 -17.22 -3.07
CA LEU A 341 -15.19 -16.92 -1.69
C LEU A 341 -15.51 -18.18 -0.88
N ALA A 342 -15.59 -19.35 -1.53
CA ALA A 342 -15.94 -20.61 -0.88
C ALA A 342 -14.93 -21.05 0.19
N LYS A 343 -13.64 -20.76 0.01
CA LYS A 343 -12.57 -21.20 0.93
C LYS A 343 -12.32 -20.13 2.00
N LEU A 344 -12.67 -20.42 3.26
CA LEU A 344 -12.47 -19.52 4.41
C LEU A 344 -11.05 -18.96 4.49
N SER A 345 -10.03 -19.81 4.31
CA SER A 345 -8.61 -19.41 4.35
C SER A 345 -8.19 -18.40 3.28
N LYS A 346 -8.99 -18.23 2.21
CA LYS A 346 -8.71 -17.31 1.10
C LYS A 346 -9.57 -16.05 1.13
N ARG A 347 -10.60 -15.98 1.99
CA ARG A 347 -11.56 -14.85 2.00
C ARG A 347 -10.90 -13.50 2.29
N ALA A 348 -9.98 -13.46 3.26
CA ALA A 348 -9.23 -12.24 3.60
C ALA A 348 -8.38 -11.70 2.43
N ALA A 349 -8.01 -12.57 1.49
CA ALA A 349 -7.27 -12.23 0.28
C ALA A 349 -8.18 -12.02 -0.95
N SER A 350 -9.51 -12.02 -0.77
CA SER A 350 -10.46 -11.80 -1.85
C SER A 350 -10.71 -10.29 -2.07
N PRO A 351 -10.87 -9.83 -3.33
CA PRO A 351 -11.22 -8.44 -3.61
C PRO A 351 -12.56 -8.01 -3.00
N ALA A 352 -13.56 -8.89 -3.03
CA ALA A 352 -14.89 -8.63 -2.46
C ALA A 352 -14.85 -8.41 -0.95
N TYR A 353 -14.03 -9.19 -0.21
CA TYR A 353 -13.85 -8.98 1.22
C TYR A 353 -13.26 -7.59 1.52
N ARG A 354 -12.24 -7.17 0.78
CA ARG A 354 -11.66 -5.82 0.92
C ARG A 354 -12.66 -4.71 0.63
N CYS A 355 -13.52 -4.93 -0.36
CA CYS A 355 -14.63 -4.02 -0.66
C CYS A 355 -15.63 -3.94 0.51
N ASN A 356 -15.96 -5.07 1.16
CA ASN A 356 -16.81 -5.06 2.36
C ASN A 356 -16.17 -4.21 3.46
N ILE A 357 -14.85 -4.36 3.69
CA ILE A 357 -14.13 -3.59 4.71
C ILE A 357 -14.13 -2.08 4.39
N ALA A 358 -13.94 -1.71 3.12
CA ALA A 358 -14.05 -0.31 2.70
C ALA A 358 -15.46 0.26 2.97
N LEU A 359 -16.51 -0.50 2.63
CA LEU A 359 -17.90 -0.09 2.88
C LEU A 359 -18.24 -0.01 4.37
N PHE A 360 -17.82 -0.98 5.19
CA PHE A 360 -17.97 -0.92 6.65
C PHE A 360 -17.33 0.35 7.21
N ARG A 361 -16.13 0.69 6.74
CA ARG A 361 -15.42 1.88 7.19
C ARG A 361 -16.19 3.16 6.83
N LEU A 362 -16.67 3.29 5.60
CA LEU A 362 -17.46 4.44 5.17
C LEU A 362 -18.78 4.54 5.96
N LEU A 363 -19.49 3.43 6.18
CA LEU A 363 -20.78 3.41 6.89
C LEU A 363 -20.67 3.55 8.41
N SER A 364 -19.46 3.37 8.97
CA SER A 364 -19.18 3.58 10.40
C SER A 364 -19.11 5.05 10.81
N VAL A 365 -19.09 5.98 9.85
CA VAL A 365 -19.08 7.43 10.08
C VAL A 365 -20.41 8.00 9.59
N ASP A 366 -21.18 8.63 10.47
CA ASP A 366 -22.57 9.02 10.16
C ASP A 366 -22.66 10.00 8.98
N THR A 367 -21.79 11.00 8.93
CA THR A 367 -21.76 11.98 7.83
C THR A 367 -21.43 11.35 6.48
N LEU A 368 -20.62 10.28 6.46
CA LEU A 368 -20.36 9.51 5.24
C LEU A 368 -21.52 8.58 4.91
N ALA A 369 -22.18 7.98 5.90
CA ALA A 369 -23.38 7.18 5.68
C ALA A 369 -24.49 8.01 5.05
N GLU A 370 -24.71 9.25 5.51
CA GLU A 370 -25.61 10.23 4.89
C GLU A 370 -25.23 10.50 3.43
N LYS A 371 -23.94 10.74 3.17
CA LYS A 371 -23.45 10.95 1.80
C LYS A 371 -23.69 9.73 0.92
N LEU A 372 -23.45 8.52 1.43
CA LEU A 372 -23.75 7.28 0.69
C LEU A 372 -25.26 7.14 0.41
N ARG A 373 -26.14 7.56 1.33
CA ARG A 373 -27.60 7.60 1.06
C ARG A 373 -27.94 8.60 -0.04
N ALA A 374 -27.35 9.79 -0.02
CA ALA A 374 -27.56 10.81 -1.05
C ALA A 374 -27.12 10.34 -2.45
N HIS A 375 -26.12 9.44 -2.53
CA HIS A 375 -25.68 8.79 -3.77
C HIS A 375 -26.52 7.57 -4.18
N ASN A 376 -27.66 7.29 -3.51
CA ASN A 376 -28.53 6.13 -3.75
C ASN A 376 -27.79 4.79 -3.82
N VAL A 377 -26.82 4.63 -2.93
CA VAL A 377 -25.88 3.50 -2.94
C VAL A 377 -26.58 2.16 -2.74
N LEU A 378 -27.71 2.13 -2.02
CA LEU A 378 -28.44 0.90 -1.77
C LEU A 378 -28.86 0.21 -3.08
N GLU A 379 -29.45 0.95 -4.02
CA GLU A 379 -29.88 0.41 -5.30
C GLU A 379 -28.68 -0.06 -6.14
N GLY A 380 -27.59 0.72 -6.15
CA GLY A 380 -26.38 0.37 -6.88
C GLY A 380 -25.72 -0.94 -6.40
N PHE A 381 -25.83 -1.27 -5.11
CA PHE A 381 -25.22 -2.48 -4.55
C PHE A 381 -26.16 -3.69 -4.41
N ARG A 382 -27.49 -3.51 -4.57
CA ARG A 382 -28.47 -4.62 -4.53
C ARG A 382 -28.12 -5.80 -5.44
N PRO A 383 -27.72 -5.61 -6.71
CA PRO A 383 -27.31 -6.72 -7.59
C PRO A 383 -26.13 -7.53 -7.03
N HIS A 384 -25.33 -6.94 -6.14
CA HIS A 384 -24.12 -7.53 -5.58
C HIS A 384 -24.34 -8.19 -4.20
N LYS A 385 -25.58 -8.19 -3.67
CA LYS A 385 -25.94 -8.77 -2.37
C LYS A 385 -25.35 -10.17 -2.14
N ARG A 386 -25.44 -11.04 -3.14
CA ARG A 386 -24.92 -12.42 -3.05
C ARG A 386 -23.40 -12.42 -2.86
N THR A 387 -22.65 -11.64 -3.64
CA THR A 387 -21.19 -11.55 -3.55
C THR A 387 -20.76 -10.93 -2.23
N ILE A 388 -21.42 -9.86 -1.80
CA ILE A 388 -21.18 -9.17 -0.52
C ILE A 388 -21.30 -10.16 0.65
N ASN A 389 -22.40 -10.90 0.74
CA ASN A 389 -22.61 -11.88 1.80
C ASN A 389 -21.66 -13.07 1.70
N SER A 390 -21.35 -13.52 0.49
CA SER A 390 -20.45 -14.67 0.30
C SER A 390 -19.01 -14.38 0.73
N ALA A 391 -18.59 -13.10 0.72
CA ALA A 391 -17.24 -12.71 1.10
C ALA A 391 -17.00 -12.77 2.62
N GLU A 392 -18.05 -12.63 3.42
CA GLU A 392 -18.01 -12.72 4.89
C GLU A 392 -19.35 -13.24 5.44
N PRO A 393 -19.70 -14.51 5.19
CA PRO A 393 -21.03 -15.04 5.52
C PRO A 393 -21.33 -15.01 7.03
N GLU A 394 -20.30 -15.00 7.87
CA GLU A 394 -20.43 -14.96 9.32
C GLU A 394 -20.95 -13.61 9.84
N SER A 395 -20.72 -12.51 9.10
CA SER A 395 -21.10 -11.16 9.52
C SER A 395 -22.41 -10.67 8.91
N HIS A 396 -22.95 -11.38 7.90
CA HIS A 396 -24.11 -10.94 7.11
C HIS A 396 -24.00 -9.47 6.66
N PRO A 397 -22.91 -9.09 5.95
CA PRO A 397 -22.53 -7.70 5.72
C PRO A 397 -23.62 -6.91 4.99
N TRP A 398 -24.38 -7.55 4.10
CA TRP A 398 -25.49 -6.89 3.41
C TRP A 398 -26.56 -6.36 4.35
N ALA A 399 -26.95 -7.11 5.38
CA ALA A 399 -27.99 -6.68 6.31
C ALA A 399 -27.56 -5.42 7.08
N TYR A 400 -26.28 -5.35 7.47
CA TYR A 400 -25.70 -4.16 8.07
C TYR A 400 -25.67 -2.98 7.08
N PHE A 401 -25.21 -3.20 5.84
CA PHE A 401 -25.18 -2.14 4.82
C PHE A 401 -26.56 -1.60 4.50
N GLU A 402 -27.53 -2.49 4.28
CA GLU A 402 -28.93 -2.16 3.99
C GLU A 402 -29.54 -1.33 5.11
N GLY A 403 -29.42 -1.77 6.37
CA GLY A 403 -29.95 -1.01 7.51
C GLY A 403 -29.32 0.38 7.64
N ARG A 404 -27.99 0.49 7.54
CA ARG A 404 -27.30 1.80 7.61
C ARG A 404 -27.69 2.73 6.46
N LEU A 405 -27.84 2.20 5.25
CA LEU A 405 -28.27 2.96 4.07
C LEU A 405 -29.77 3.31 4.10
N GLN A 406 -30.57 2.63 4.93
CA GLN A 406 -31.96 3.03 5.22
C GLN A 406 -32.06 4.05 6.37
N GLY A 407 -30.94 4.47 6.95
CA GLY A 407 -30.91 5.40 8.07
C GLY A 407 -31.14 4.74 9.43
N LEU A 408 -31.15 3.41 9.49
CA LEU A 408 -31.25 2.69 10.76
C LEU A 408 -29.92 2.77 11.52
N GLU A 409 -30.01 2.92 12.84
CA GLU A 409 -28.89 2.71 13.73
C GLU A 409 -28.59 1.21 13.83
N MET A 410 -27.55 0.78 13.12
CA MET A 410 -27.07 -0.59 13.18
C MET A 410 -25.74 -0.56 13.94
N PRO A 411 -25.66 -1.09 15.17
CA PRO A 411 -24.37 -1.25 15.81
C PRO A 411 -23.53 -2.23 14.98
N LEU A 412 -22.26 -1.90 14.76
CA LEU A 412 -21.34 -2.89 14.22
C LEU A 412 -21.32 -4.05 15.23
N ARG A 413 -21.54 -5.29 14.77
CA ARG A 413 -21.50 -6.49 15.62
C ARG A 413 -20.22 -6.56 16.47
N ARG A 414 -19.14 -5.94 15.97
CA ARG A 414 -17.91 -5.67 16.69
C ARG A 414 -17.46 -4.25 16.39
N GLU A 415 -17.63 -3.34 17.35
CA GLU A 415 -16.96 -2.05 17.28
C GLU A 415 -15.45 -2.29 17.21
N LEU A 416 -14.88 -1.99 16.05
CA LEU A 416 -13.44 -2.04 15.86
C LEU A 416 -12.86 -0.77 16.45
N SER A 417 -11.90 -0.93 17.36
CA SER A 417 -11.15 0.20 17.89
C SER A 417 -10.38 0.90 16.76
N ALA A 418 -9.93 2.14 16.98
CA ALA A 418 -9.07 2.83 16.03
C ALA A 418 -7.79 2.03 15.70
N ALA A 419 -7.27 1.26 16.67
CA ALA A 419 -6.13 0.37 16.47
C ALA A 419 -6.48 -0.79 15.54
N ASP A 420 -7.64 -1.43 15.75
CA ASP A 420 -8.10 -2.55 14.93
C ASP A 420 -8.36 -2.12 13.48
N TRP A 421 -8.97 -0.94 13.30
CA TRP A 421 -9.17 -0.36 11.97
C TRP A 421 -7.87 -0.11 11.24
N LYS A 422 -6.87 0.47 11.92
CA LYS A 422 -5.57 0.75 11.31
C LYS A 422 -4.80 -0.54 10.99
N LEU A 423 -4.92 -1.57 11.84
CA LEU A 423 -4.37 -2.88 11.55
C LEU A 423 -5.05 -3.53 10.34
N ALA A 424 -6.38 -3.43 10.24
CA ALA A 424 -7.14 -3.92 9.08
C ALA A 424 -6.76 -3.16 7.80
N GLU A 425 -6.64 -1.84 7.86
CA GLU A 425 -6.14 -1.01 6.76
C GLU A 425 -4.78 -1.50 6.28
N GLU A 426 -3.80 -1.66 7.18
CA GLU A 426 -2.46 -2.11 6.84
C GLU A 426 -2.45 -3.51 6.19
N GLN A 427 -3.34 -4.41 6.63
CA GLN A 427 -3.46 -5.77 6.08
C GLN A 427 -4.13 -5.82 4.71
N LEU A 428 -4.98 -4.85 4.40
CA LEU A 428 -5.91 -4.92 3.27
C LEU A 428 -5.64 -3.89 2.17
N SER A 429 -4.84 -2.87 2.43
CA SER A 429 -4.48 -1.81 1.47
C SER A 429 -3.55 -2.27 0.33
N GLY A 430 -2.95 -3.45 0.43
CA GLY A 430 -1.96 -3.94 -0.52
C GLY A 430 -1.86 -5.46 -0.51
N ARG A 431 -1.13 -6.03 -1.46
CA ARG A 431 -0.84 -7.47 -1.50
C ARG A 431 0.13 -7.88 -0.39
N TYR A 432 0.99 -6.95 0.02
CA TYR A 432 2.10 -7.20 0.93
C TYR A 432 1.96 -6.36 2.19
N LEU A 433 1.90 -7.02 3.34
CA LEU A 433 1.92 -6.36 4.64
C LEU A 433 3.38 -6.20 5.07
N VAL A 434 3.92 -5.00 4.89
CA VAL A 434 5.30 -4.69 5.27
C VAL A 434 5.28 -3.62 6.36
N PRO A 435 5.34 -4.05 7.63
CA PRO A 435 5.28 -3.13 8.75
C PRO A 435 6.54 -2.28 8.83
N VAL A 436 6.47 -1.17 9.54
CA VAL A 436 7.68 -0.46 9.97
C VAL A 436 8.28 -1.24 11.14
N VAL A 437 9.57 -1.55 11.07
CA VAL A 437 10.29 -2.30 12.11
C VAL A 437 11.52 -1.53 12.55
N CYS A 438 12.13 -1.95 13.66
CA CYS A 438 13.44 -1.44 14.05
C CYS A 438 14.52 -1.98 13.10
N SER A 439 15.37 -1.09 12.61
CA SER A 439 16.46 -1.42 11.67
C SER A 439 17.55 -2.31 12.30
N TRP A 440 17.69 -2.33 13.63
CA TRP A 440 18.67 -3.23 14.25
C TRP A 440 18.21 -4.69 14.09
N ARG A 441 19.05 -5.51 13.46
CA ARG A 441 18.71 -6.89 13.05
C ARG A 441 18.30 -7.80 14.20
N LEU A 442 18.89 -7.62 15.39
CA LEU A 442 18.63 -8.42 16.59
C LEU A 442 17.48 -7.87 17.45
N CYS A 443 16.78 -6.84 16.98
CA CYS A 443 15.68 -6.23 17.74
C CYS A 443 14.45 -7.14 17.78
N ALA A 444 13.97 -7.46 18.99
CA ALA A 444 12.75 -8.23 19.25
C ALA A 444 11.47 -7.38 19.39
N ALA A 445 11.55 -6.05 19.29
CA ALA A 445 10.38 -5.16 19.46
C ALA A 445 9.29 -5.37 18.38
N GLY A 446 9.62 -6.04 17.28
CA GLY A 446 8.68 -6.32 16.21
C GLY A 446 8.27 -5.07 15.43
N ARG A 447 6.96 -4.84 15.34
CA ARG A 447 6.34 -3.77 14.53
C ARG A 447 6.28 -2.46 15.31
N GLU A 448 6.42 -1.33 14.61
CA GLU A 448 6.19 0.00 15.16
C GLU A 448 4.76 0.08 15.73
N PRO A 449 4.57 0.57 16.97
CA PRO A 449 3.25 0.65 17.58
C PRO A 449 2.34 1.57 16.76
N VAL A 450 1.11 1.11 16.55
CA VAL A 450 0.07 1.81 15.77
C VAL A 450 -0.40 3.08 16.51
N ILE A 451 -0.49 3.00 17.83
CA ILE A 451 -0.90 4.07 18.74
C ILE A 451 0.27 4.38 19.69
N GLY A 452 0.50 5.67 19.95
CA GLY A 452 1.54 6.14 20.86
C GLY A 452 2.80 6.60 20.14
N LYS A 453 3.91 6.64 20.88
CA LYS A 453 5.19 7.11 20.37
C LYS A 453 5.75 6.07 19.38
N GLY A 454 5.76 6.44 18.11
CA GLY A 454 6.43 5.65 17.06
C GLY A 454 7.94 5.54 17.27
N PHE A 455 8.59 4.76 16.42
CA PHE A 455 10.04 4.59 16.43
C PHE A 455 10.74 5.89 16.02
N SER A 456 11.82 6.19 16.73
CA SER A 456 12.71 7.29 16.38
C SER A 456 13.30 7.06 14.97
N LYS A 457 13.59 8.16 14.27
CA LYS A 457 14.12 8.12 12.90
C LYS A 457 15.58 8.51 12.91
N CYS A 458 16.38 7.89 12.04
CA CYS A 458 17.74 8.38 11.78
C CYS A 458 17.70 9.84 11.33
N GLY A 459 18.44 10.72 12.01
CA GLY A 459 18.46 12.16 11.71
C GLY A 459 18.90 12.49 10.28
N ARG A 460 19.75 11.64 9.69
CA ARG A 460 20.33 11.85 8.35
C ARG A 460 19.40 11.36 7.23
N CYS A 461 19.18 10.05 7.12
CA CYS A 461 18.38 9.49 6.03
C CYS A 461 16.85 9.62 6.27
N GLN A 462 16.42 9.67 7.54
CA GLN A 462 15.01 9.60 7.97
C GLN A 462 14.28 8.31 7.55
N VAL A 463 15.04 7.30 7.09
CA VAL A 463 14.54 6.01 6.62
C VAL A 463 14.64 4.98 7.75
N ALA A 464 15.85 4.74 8.26
CA ALA A 464 16.07 3.80 9.36
C ALA A 464 15.31 4.20 10.62
N ARG A 465 14.76 3.20 11.33
CA ARG A 465 13.88 3.37 12.48
C ARG A 465 14.41 2.62 13.70
N TYR A 466 14.24 3.21 14.87
CA TYR A 466 14.74 2.64 16.12
C TYR A 466 13.73 2.78 17.25
N CYS A 467 13.42 1.67 17.92
CA CYS A 467 12.60 1.70 19.12
C CYS A 467 13.32 2.34 20.32
N SER A 468 14.65 2.45 20.29
CA SER A 468 15.46 3.07 21.33
C SER A 468 16.74 3.71 20.76
N LYS A 469 17.42 4.57 21.56
CA LYS A 469 18.70 5.19 21.17
C LYS A 469 19.84 4.16 21.15
N GLU A 470 19.73 3.14 21.98
CA GLU A 470 20.70 2.05 22.11
C GLU A 470 20.75 1.24 20.82
N HIS A 471 19.58 0.89 20.25
CA HIS A 471 19.52 0.20 18.96
C HIS A 471 20.05 1.06 17.81
N GLN A 472 19.88 2.38 17.89
CA GLN A 472 20.51 3.29 16.94
C GLN A 472 22.04 3.22 17.02
N LYS A 473 22.62 3.27 18.24
CA LYS A 473 24.07 3.15 18.43
C LYS A 473 24.62 1.81 17.92
N LEU A 474 23.94 0.70 18.24
CA LEU A 474 24.34 -0.64 17.81
C LEU A 474 24.27 -0.82 16.28
N HIS A 475 23.22 -0.29 15.65
CA HIS A 475 23.08 -0.34 14.19
C HIS A 475 23.99 0.67 13.46
N TRP A 476 24.43 1.74 14.12
CA TRP A 476 25.14 2.84 13.46
C TRP A 476 26.40 2.40 12.73
N GLU A 477 27.14 1.44 13.29
CA GLU A 477 28.39 0.94 12.72
C GLU A 477 28.23 0.38 11.30
N THR A 478 27.12 -0.31 11.04
CA THR A 478 26.81 -0.84 9.71
C THR A 478 26.00 0.15 8.89
N HIS A 479 25.02 0.81 9.51
CA HIS A 479 24.14 1.78 8.83
C HIS A 479 24.90 2.95 8.22
N LYS A 480 25.95 3.46 8.86
CA LYS A 480 26.68 4.66 8.40
C LYS A 480 27.26 4.52 6.98
N LYS A 481 27.55 3.28 6.54
CA LYS A 481 28.01 2.96 5.18
C LYS A 481 26.95 3.31 4.13
N HIS A 482 25.69 3.04 4.45
CA HIS A 482 24.55 3.25 3.57
C HIS A 482 23.85 4.59 3.82
N CYS A 483 24.02 5.15 5.03
CA CYS A 483 23.44 6.42 5.48
C CYS A 483 24.16 7.63 4.87
N LYS A 484 24.08 7.75 3.55
CA LYS A 484 24.50 8.98 2.87
C LYS A 484 23.35 9.97 3.00
N ALA A 485 23.61 11.06 3.72
CA ALA A 485 22.71 12.21 3.67
C ALA A 485 22.63 12.66 2.20
N PRO A 486 21.47 13.11 1.70
CA PRO A 486 21.52 14.08 0.61
C PRO A 486 22.43 15.19 1.13
N GLN A 487 23.57 15.46 0.46
CA GLN A 487 24.37 16.61 0.81
C GLN A 487 23.41 17.79 0.74
N ALA A 488 23.00 18.31 1.91
CA ALA A 488 22.26 19.54 1.95
C ALA A 488 23.19 20.50 1.21
N LYS A 489 22.72 21.02 0.07
CA LYS A 489 23.41 22.10 -0.63
C LYS A 489 23.71 23.11 0.47
N LYS A 490 24.98 23.18 0.90
CA LYS A 490 25.39 24.26 1.77
C LYS A 490 25.22 25.45 0.86
N ASP A 491 24.17 26.21 1.10
CA ASP A 491 23.94 27.49 0.43
C ASP A 491 25.28 28.21 0.47
N VAL A 492 25.83 28.46 -0.72
CA VAL A 492 27.05 29.20 -0.93
C VAL A 492 26.70 30.66 -0.67
N THR A 493 26.38 30.97 0.58
CA THR A 493 26.26 32.33 1.11
C THR A 493 27.50 32.56 1.96
N LYS A 494 28.64 32.61 1.29
CA LYS A 494 29.88 33.26 1.77
C LYS A 494 30.58 33.81 0.54
N THR A 495 30.05 34.90 0.04
CA THR A 495 30.82 35.87 -0.74
C THR A 495 31.02 37.05 0.19
N GLU A 496 32.30 37.32 0.49
CA GLU A 496 32.79 38.49 1.21
C GLU A 496 32.73 39.74 0.32
#